data_AF-Q0WLW5-F1
#
_entry.id   AF-Q0WLW5-F1
#
_cell.length_a   1.000
_cell.length_b   1.000
_cell.length_c   1.000
_cell.angle_alpha   90.00
_cell.angle_beta   90.00
_cell.angle_gamma   90.00
#
_symmetry.space_group_name_H-M   'P 1'
#
loop_
_entity.id
_entity.type
_entity.pdbx_description
1 polymer ?
#
loop_
_entity_poly.entity_id
_entity_poly.type
_entity_poly.pdbx_seq_one_letter_code
_entity_poly.pdbx_strand_id
1 'polypeptide(L)'
;NLLSYPLHATLASPEAKPAVEDKLHEVAASLIAAYDSGEIPSALEEGQGAWQKWVKAFGKSLKRKGKSLFMPLRVLLTGKLHGPEMGTSIVLIYKAGSPGIVVPQAGFVSMEERFKILREIDWEALNKDESVPLESTATVST
;
A
#
# COMPACT_ATOMS: atom_id res chain seq x y z
N ASN A 1 -1.05 0.36 18.66
CA ASN A 1 -0.01 1.32 18.22
C ASN A 1 -0.69 2.41 17.41
N LEU A 2 -0.47 3.68 17.73
CA LEU A 2 -1.17 4.82 17.10
C LEU A 2 -0.88 4.95 15.59
N LEU A 3 0.24 4.36 15.16
CA LEU A 3 0.79 4.43 13.80
C LEU A 3 1.13 3.06 13.20
N SER A 4 0.63 1.94 13.75
CA SER A 4 1.05 0.59 13.34
C SER A 4 0.62 0.17 11.92
N TYR A 5 -0.06 1.04 11.15
CA TYR A 5 -0.33 0.92 9.72
C TYR A 5 -0.37 -0.54 9.20
N PRO A 6 -1.39 -1.31 9.61
CA PRO A 6 -1.35 -2.77 9.60
C PRO A 6 -1.60 -3.31 8.19
N LEU A 7 -0.56 -3.29 7.37
CA LEU A 7 -0.64 -3.65 5.95
C LEU A 7 -1.11 -5.08 5.76
N HIS A 8 -0.50 -6.06 6.42
CA HIS A 8 -0.89 -7.47 6.30
C HIS A 8 -2.35 -7.72 6.69
N ALA A 9 -2.79 -7.18 7.83
CA ALA A 9 -4.18 -7.32 8.27
C ALA A 9 -5.16 -6.63 7.31
N THR A 10 -4.77 -5.48 6.74
CA THR A 10 -5.58 -4.78 5.75
C THR A 10 -5.69 -5.58 4.46
N LEU A 11 -4.59 -6.14 3.95
CA LEU A 11 -4.57 -6.95 2.73
C LEU A 11 -5.37 -8.25 2.89
N ALA A 12 -5.38 -8.85 4.08
CA ALA A 12 -6.20 -10.02 4.39
C ALA A 12 -7.69 -9.71 4.63
N SER A 13 -8.08 -8.44 4.65
CA SER A 13 -9.48 -8.07 4.91
C SER A 13 -10.37 -8.22 3.67
N PRO A 14 -11.67 -8.53 3.83
CA PRO A 14 -12.62 -8.57 2.73
C PRO A 14 -12.69 -7.26 1.92
N GLU A 15 -12.42 -6.13 2.58
CA GLU A 15 -12.47 -4.81 1.96
C GLU A 15 -11.30 -4.55 0.99
N ALA A 16 -10.17 -5.25 1.18
CA ALA A 16 -9.03 -5.16 0.27
C ALA A 16 -9.13 -6.09 -0.95
N LYS A 17 -10.05 -7.07 -0.94
CA LYS A 17 -10.22 -8.05 -2.04
C LYS A 17 -10.27 -7.42 -3.43
N PRO A 18 -11.09 -6.37 -3.69
CA PRO A 18 -11.16 -5.77 -5.01
C PRO A 18 -9.83 -5.16 -5.47
N ALA A 19 -8.99 -4.69 -4.54
CA ALA A 19 -7.67 -4.17 -4.88
C ALA A 19 -6.70 -5.31 -5.18
N VAL A 20 -6.69 -6.37 -4.36
CA VAL A 20 -5.83 -7.55 -4.55
C VAL A 20 -6.11 -8.23 -5.88
N GLU A 21 -7.39 -8.50 -6.19
CA GLU A 21 -7.88 -9.08 -7.44
C GLU A 21 -7.56 -8.20 -8.66
N ASP A 22 -7.60 -6.87 -8.50
CA ASP A 22 -7.15 -5.90 -9.51
C ASP A 22 -5.62 -5.75 -9.55
N LYS A 23 -4.90 -6.88 -9.49
CA LYS A 23 -3.46 -7.00 -9.70
C LYS A 23 -2.63 -6.05 -8.82
N LEU A 24 -2.95 -5.96 -7.53
CA LEU A 24 -2.21 -5.10 -6.58
C LEU A 24 -0.71 -5.40 -6.56
N HIS A 25 -0.33 -6.66 -6.76
CA HIS A 25 1.06 -7.12 -6.81
C HIS A 25 1.85 -6.46 -7.96
N GLU A 26 1.25 -6.22 -9.14
CA GLU A 26 1.91 -5.52 -10.27
C GLU A 26 2.17 -4.04 -9.90
N VAL A 27 1.23 -3.42 -9.20
CA VAL A 27 1.38 -2.05 -8.70
C VAL A 27 2.47 -1.99 -7.63
N ALA A 28 2.49 -2.95 -6.71
CA ALA A 28 3.51 -3.05 -5.67
C ALA A 28 4.91 -3.23 -6.26
N ALA A 29 5.09 -4.15 -7.22
CA ALA A 29 6.36 -4.36 -7.91
C ALA A 29 6.85 -3.07 -8.61
N SER A 30 5.97 -2.38 -9.33
CA SER A 30 6.30 -1.13 -10.00
C SER A 30 6.62 -0.01 -9.01
N LEU A 31 5.91 0.04 -7.88
CA LEU A 31 6.14 1.00 -6.81
C LEU A 31 7.50 0.78 -6.13
N ILE A 32 7.86 -0.47 -5.85
CA ILE A 32 9.17 -0.86 -5.30
C ILE A 32 10.28 -0.45 -6.28
N ALA A 33 10.14 -0.76 -7.57
CA ALA A 33 11.12 -0.38 -8.58
C ALA A 33 11.34 1.15 -8.64
N ALA A 34 10.27 1.95 -8.55
CA ALA A 34 10.36 3.41 -8.53
C ALA A 34 10.93 3.98 -7.21
N TYR A 35 10.85 3.23 -6.12
CA TYR A 35 11.54 3.58 -4.88
C TYR A 35 13.03 3.28 -4.99
N ASP A 36 13.38 2.09 -5.48
CA ASP A 36 14.76 1.63 -5.64
C ASP A 36 15.54 2.47 -6.66
N SER A 37 14.87 3.03 -7.68
CA SER A 37 15.45 3.98 -8.64
C SER A 37 15.66 5.38 -8.06
N GLY A 38 15.13 5.67 -6.87
CA GLY A 38 15.20 6.99 -6.23
C GLY A 38 14.15 8.01 -6.71
N GLU A 39 13.24 7.63 -7.62
CA GLU A 39 12.21 8.56 -8.12
C GLU A 39 11.25 9.00 -7.01
N ILE A 40 10.83 8.06 -6.16
CA ILE A 40 9.89 8.35 -5.05
C ILE A 40 10.52 9.25 -3.99
N PRO A 41 11.71 8.95 -3.42
CA PRO A 41 12.39 9.86 -2.52
C PRO A 41 12.57 11.26 -3.11
N SER A 42 13.08 11.37 -4.35
CA SER A 42 13.30 12.65 -5.01
C SER A 42 12.02 13.48 -5.13
N ALA A 43 10.91 12.84 -5.54
CA ALA A 43 9.62 13.52 -5.66
C ALA A 43 9.03 13.96 -4.30
N LEU A 44 9.28 13.19 -3.23
CA LEU A 44 8.80 13.51 -1.88
C LEU A 44 9.64 14.61 -1.20
N GLU A 45 10.94 14.66 -1.49
CA GLU A 45 11.84 15.73 -1.04
C GLU A 45 11.47 17.09 -1.64
N GLU A 46 11.18 17.13 -2.95
CA GLU A 46 10.72 18.35 -3.63
C GLU A 46 9.31 18.77 -3.16
N GLY A 47 8.51 17.81 -2.69
CA GLY A 47 7.26 18.06 -1.98
C GLY A 47 5.99 17.76 -2.77
N GLN A 48 4.85 18.28 -2.30
CA GLN A 48 3.51 17.85 -2.74
C GLN A 48 3.28 18.03 -4.26
N GLY A 49 3.78 19.11 -4.86
CA GLY A 49 3.63 19.35 -6.30
C GLY A 49 4.37 18.32 -7.15
N ALA A 50 5.61 17.98 -6.77
CA ALA A 50 6.44 16.99 -7.46
C ALA A 50 5.89 15.57 -7.28
N TRP A 51 5.52 15.23 -6.04
CA TRP A 51 4.82 13.98 -5.74
C TRP A 51 3.56 13.79 -6.60
N GLN A 52 2.71 14.82 -6.71
CA GLN A 52 1.50 14.73 -7.54
C GLN A 52 1.79 14.58 -9.03
N LYS A 53 2.86 15.22 -9.54
CA LYS A 53 3.32 15.01 -10.93
C LYS A 53 3.81 13.57 -11.13
N TRP A 54 4.60 13.05 -10.20
CA TRP A 54 5.10 11.67 -10.23
C TRP A 54 3.95 10.66 -10.20
N VAL A 55 2.98 10.80 -9.28
CA VAL A 55 1.81 9.90 -9.19
C VAL A 55 1.03 9.87 -10.51
N LYS A 56 0.86 11.01 -11.18
CA LYS A 56 0.19 11.08 -12.49
C LYS A 56 0.99 10.33 -13.57
N ALA A 57 2.31 10.49 -13.61
CA ALA A 57 3.17 9.77 -14.55
C ALA A 57 3.19 8.26 -14.28
N PHE A 58 3.30 7.87 -13.01
CA PHE A 58 3.22 6.49 -12.55
C PHE A 58 1.89 5.83 -12.97
N GLY A 59 0.76 6.49 -12.72
CA GLY A 59 -0.55 6.03 -13.15
C GLY A 59 -0.66 5.86 -14.67
N LYS A 60 -0.09 6.80 -15.45
CA LYS A 60 -0.04 6.69 -16.91
C LYS A 60 0.76 5.47 -17.37
N SER A 61 1.90 5.18 -16.74
CA SER A 61 2.74 4.01 -17.06
C SER A 61 2.00 2.69 -16.83
N LEU A 62 1.20 2.62 -15.75
CA LEU A 62 0.40 1.45 -15.40
C LEU A 62 -0.97 1.42 -16.07
N LYS A 63 -1.33 2.44 -16.86
CA LYS A 63 -2.67 2.64 -17.43
C LYS A 63 -3.79 2.64 -16.37
N ARG A 64 -3.50 3.14 -15.16
CA ARG A 64 -4.42 3.25 -14.02
C ARG A 64 -4.76 4.70 -13.70
N LYS A 65 -6.00 4.97 -13.24
CA LYS A 65 -6.46 6.32 -12.89
C LYS A 65 -7.56 6.29 -11.82
N GLY A 66 -7.75 7.41 -11.12
CA GLY A 66 -8.80 7.52 -10.11
C GLY A 66 -8.66 6.44 -9.04
N LYS A 67 -9.77 5.76 -8.70
CA LYS A 67 -9.78 4.72 -7.66
C LYS A 67 -8.79 3.58 -7.94
N SER A 68 -8.63 3.12 -9.19
CA SER A 68 -7.72 2.02 -9.53
C SER A 68 -6.23 2.37 -9.44
N LEU A 69 -5.89 3.65 -9.24
CA LEU A 69 -4.53 4.11 -8.96
C LEU A 69 -4.35 4.47 -7.48
N PHE A 70 -5.22 5.34 -6.97
CA PHE A 70 -5.05 5.92 -5.63
C PHE A 70 -5.39 4.94 -4.51
N MET A 71 -6.32 4.00 -4.71
CA MET A 71 -6.64 2.99 -3.68
C MET A 71 -5.48 2.01 -3.49
N PRO A 72 -4.91 1.38 -4.54
CA PRO A 72 -3.66 0.61 -4.44
C PRO A 72 -2.52 1.39 -3.79
N LEU A 73 -2.23 2.61 -4.26
CA LEU A 73 -1.15 3.43 -3.69
C LEU A 73 -1.36 3.72 -2.21
N ARG A 74 -2.60 4.01 -1.79
CA ARG A 74 -2.91 4.26 -0.38
C ARG A 74 -2.58 3.06 0.48
N VAL A 75 -3.09 1.89 0.10
CA VAL A 75 -2.89 0.66 0.86
C VAL A 75 -1.40 0.34 0.92
N LEU A 76 -0.69 0.39 -0.21
CA LEU A 76 0.73 0.05 -0.26
C LEU A 76 1.60 0.99 0.57
N LEU A 77 1.33 2.30 0.57
CA LEU A 77 2.16 3.28 1.29
C LEU A 77 1.79 3.41 2.77
N THR A 78 0.51 3.25 3.12
CA THR A 78 -0.01 3.56 4.46
C THR A 78 -0.61 2.37 5.20
N GLY A 79 -0.79 1.23 4.54
CA GLY A 79 -1.48 0.08 5.12
C GLY A 79 -2.92 0.38 5.54
N LYS A 80 -3.59 1.38 4.95
CA LYS A 80 -5.00 1.72 5.20
C LYS A 80 -5.77 1.86 3.89
N LEU A 81 -7.03 1.43 3.89
CA LEU A 81 -7.94 1.62 2.75
C LEU A 81 -8.55 3.03 2.73
N HIS A 82 -8.73 3.61 3.92
CA HIS A 82 -9.30 4.93 4.15
C HIS A 82 -8.31 5.87 4.81
N GLY A 83 -8.49 7.16 4.57
CA GLY A 83 -7.66 8.17 5.19
C GLY A 83 -7.80 9.53 4.50
N PRO A 84 -7.06 10.53 5.00
CA PRO A 84 -7.01 11.85 4.40
C PRO A 84 -6.47 11.83 2.96
N GLU A 85 -6.48 13.00 2.34
CA GLU A 85 -5.90 13.25 1.03
C GLU A 85 -4.42 12.82 1.00
N MET A 86 -4.02 12.02 0.01
CA MET A 86 -2.72 11.36 -0.02
C MET A 86 -1.56 12.29 -0.38
N GLY A 87 -1.81 13.30 -1.21
CA GLY A 87 -0.81 14.23 -1.71
C GLY A 87 -0.01 14.87 -0.59
N THR A 88 -0.70 15.45 0.38
CA THR A 88 -0.04 16.07 1.53
C THR A 88 0.37 15.04 2.57
N SER A 89 -0.45 14.00 2.80
CA SER A 89 -0.21 13.02 3.85
C SER A 89 1.08 12.22 3.66
N ILE A 90 1.38 11.77 2.43
CA ILE A 90 2.59 10.98 2.16
C ILE A 90 3.86 11.84 2.33
N VAL A 91 3.82 13.11 1.90
CA VAL A 91 4.95 14.03 2.11
C VAL A 91 5.21 14.27 3.59
N LEU A 92 4.16 14.39 4.41
CA LEU A 92 4.31 14.51 5.86
C LEU A 92 4.87 13.25 6.49
N ILE A 93 4.39 12.06 6.09
CA ILE A 93 4.92 10.77 6.56
C ILE A 93 6.40 10.64 6.19
N TYR A 94 6.77 11.00 4.96
CA TYR A 94 8.16 10.98 4.52
C TYR A 94 9.06 11.87 5.39
N LYS A 95 8.65 13.14 5.61
CA LYS A 95 9.37 14.07 6.48
C LYS A 95 9.43 13.65 7.95
N ALA A 96 8.38 12.98 8.44
CA ALA A 96 8.36 12.44 9.79
C ALA A 96 9.38 11.30 10.00
N GLY A 97 9.76 10.60 8.92
CA GLY A 97 10.81 9.59 8.96
C GLY A 97 12.23 10.15 9.05
N SER A 98 12.43 11.46 8.97
CA SER A 98 13.75 12.05 9.12
C SER A 98 14.29 11.88 10.56
N PRO A 99 15.61 11.67 10.73
CA PRO A 99 16.21 11.50 12.04
C PRO A 99 15.85 12.65 13.01
N GLY A 100 15.41 12.30 14.22
CA GLY A 100 15.09 13.27 15.26
C GLY A 100 13.68 13.89 15.20
N ILE A 101 12.85 13.56 14.19
CA ILE A 101 11.48 14.07 14.10
C ILE A 101 10.49 13.20 14.90
N VAL A 102 10.63 11.88 14.82
CA VAL A 102 9.78 10.93 15.54
C VAL A 102 10.62 10.11 16.51
N VAL A 103 10.14 9.98 17.75
CA VAL A 103 10.79 9.14 18.76
C VAL A 103 10.67 7.66 18.39
N PRO A 104 11.72 6.83 18.56
CA PRO A 104 11.69 5.41 18.17
C PRO A 104 10.54 4.60 18.79
N GLN A 105 10.04 5.03 19.96
CA GLN A 105 8.97 4.34 20.67
C GLN A 105 7.55 4.66 20.15
N ALA A 106 7.42 5.51 19.12
CA ALA A 106 6.11 5.91 18.58
C ALA A 106 5.42 4.84 17.70
N GLY A 107 6.10 3.71 17.42
CA GLY A 107 5.58 2.67 16.53
C GLY A 107 5.28 3.18 15.11
N PHE A 108 6.04 4.19 14.68
CA PHE A 108 5.98 4.79 13.35
C PHE A 108 6.71 3.89 12.36
N VAL A 109 6.12 3.70 11.18
CA VAL A 109 6.75 2.98 10.07
C VAL A 109 7.23 4.01 9.07
N SER A 110 8.55 4.15 8.95
CA SER A 110 9.19 5.00 7.95
C SER A 110 8.94 4.51 6.53
N MET A 111 9.25 5.36 5.53
CA MET A 111 9.17 4.94 4.13
C MET A 111 10.13 3.78 3.84
N GLU A 112 11.34 3.80 4.38
CA GLU A 112 12.30 2.71 4.21
C GLU A 112 11.76 1.38 4.76
N GLU A 113 11.28 1.37 6.00
CA GLU A 113 10.67 0.19 6.62
C GLU A 113 9.42 -0.25 5.85
N ARG A 114 8.62 0.69 5.36
CA ARG A 114 7.45 0.37 4.53
C ARG A 114 7.86 -0.40 3.28
N PHE A 115 8.88 0.06 2.56
CA PHE A 115 9.37 -0.64 1.37
C PHE A 115 10.03 -1.97 1.71
N LYS A 116 10.65 -2.12 2.88
CA LYS A 116 11.12 -3.42 3.37
C LYS A 116 9.94 -4.40 3.56
N ILE A 117 8.88 -3.96 4.25
CA ILE A 117 7.67 -4.78 4.45
C ILE A 117 7.06 -5.18 3.10
N LEU A 118 6.97 -4.25 2.14
CA LEU A 118 6.41 -4.54 0.81
C LEU A 118 7.15 -5.66 0.06
N ARG A 119 8.47 -5.78 0.26
CA ARG A 119 9.30 -6.84 -0.33
C ARG A 119 9.09 -8.21 0.33
N GLU A 120 8.60 -8.24 1.56
CA GLU A 120 8.37 -9.47 2.33
C GLU A 120 6.93 -10.02 2.18
N ILE A 121 6.08 -9.35 1.39
CA ILE A 121 4.70 -9.80 1.17
C ILE A 121 4.68 -11.04 0.26
N ASP A 122 4.02 -12.09 0.76
CA ASP A 122 3.64 -13.25 -0.04
C ASP A 122 2.38 -12.93 -0.87
N TRP A 123 2.61 -12.42 -2.08
CA TRP A 123 1.54 -12.08 -3.03
C TRP A 123 0.80 -13.31 -3.55
N GLU A 124 1.43 -14.49 -3.54
CA GLU A 124 0.77 -15.72 -3.97
C GLU A 124 -0.27 -16.17 -2.95
N ALA A 125 0.05 -16.11 -1.65
CA ALA A 125 -0.89 -16.44 -0.59
C ALA A 125 -2.12 -15.51 -0.61
N LEU A 126 -1.91 -14.20 -0.85
CA LEU A 126 -3.00 -13.22 -0.92
C LEU A 126 -3.94 -13.43 -2.12
N ASN A 127 -3.42 -13.96 -3.24
CA ASN A 127 -4.23 -14.27 -4.42
C ASN A 127 -4.89 -15.66 -4.36
N LYS A 128 -4.44 -16.56 -3.47
CA LYS A 128 -4.90 -17.96 -3.38
C LYS A 128 -6.10 -18.17 -2.43
N ASP A 129 -6.60 -17.14 -1.73
CA ASP A 129 -7.79 -17.19 -0.85
C ASP A 129 -9.13 -17.36 -1.63
N GLU A 130 -9.07 -18.03 -2.79
CA GLU A 130 -10.18 -18.37 -3.67
C GLU A 130 -10.23 -19.88 -4.01
N SER A 131 -9.74 -20.75 -3.12
CA SER A 131 -9.87 -22.21 -3.33
C SER A 131 -10.14 -23.02 -2.06
N VAL A 132 -11.14 -22.61 -1.27
CA VAL A 132 -11.90 -23.58 -0.48
C VAL A 132 -13.39 -23.33 -0.69
N PRO A 133 -14.11 -24.17 -1.44
CA PRO A 133 -15.56 -24.17 -1.40
C PRO A 133 -15.98 -24.50 0.03
N LEU A 134 -16.79 -23.63 0.64
CA LEU A 134 -17.57 -23.97 1.83
C LEU A 134 -18.36 -25.24 1.49
N GLU A 135 -17.92 -26.37 2.05
CA GLU A 135 -18.64 -27.63 1.99
C GLU A 135 -19.96 -27.41 2.73
N SER A 136 -21.02 -27.18 1.95
CA SER A 136 -22.40 -27.20 2.41
C SER A 136 -22.67 -28.59 2.98
N THR A 137 -22.55 -28.74 4.30
CA THR A 137 -23.12 -29.88 5.00
C THR A 137 -24.63 -29.74 5.00
N ALA A 138 -25.26 -30.13 3.89
CA ALA A 138 -26.69 -30.38 3.85
C ALA A 138 -26.97 -31.61 4.72
N THR A 139 -27.46 -31.35 5.93
CA THR A 139 -28.17 -32.30 6.79
C THR A 139 -29.29 -32.96 5.99
N VAL A 140 -29.09 -34.23 5.63
CA VAL A 140 -30.19 -35.14 5.28
C VAL A 140 -30.77 -35.65 6.60
N SER A 141 -31.92 -35.11 6.97
CA SER A 141 -32.76 -35.64 8.05
C SER A 141 -33.85 -36.52 7.44
N THR A 142 -33.78 -37.79 7.82
CA THR A 142 -34.83 -38.82 8.03
C THR A 142 -36.11 -38.78 7.20
#